data_AF-A0AAD7ZLM1-F1
#
_entry.id   AF-A0AAD7ZLM1-F1
#
_cell.length_a   1.000
_cell.length_b   1.000
_cell.length_c   1.000
_cell.angle_alpha   90.00
_cell.angle_beta   90.00
_cell.angle_gamma   90.00
#
_symmetry.space_group_name_H-M   'P 1'
#
loop_
_entity.id
_entity.type
_entity.pdbx_description
1 polymer ?
#
loop_
_entity_poly.entity_id
_entity_poly.type
_entity_poly.pdbx_seq_one_letter_code
_entity_poly.pdbx_strand_id
1 'polypeptide(L)'
;MVLASLERRKKMNRSIRRFLYIIINHILMGAMTEEVKDTREGEDVTLECRFAPQLVNGEDTTFYWTRTNKHNKDTLAVHQNPLDPFYRVDFKPEQGRYDLLITNATYDRDNGKFECRVKASGSGRNIHFQSFVLTVLTPPSPPQISPGLNPVATEGKSMELTCSSSGGSPDPVIKWYKEGSTYPLESNTRSGNTRDSMTTAVLTLTPVRSDDEANYRCVVWNRAMPEGNKLEARVTLNVN
;
A
#
# COMPACT_ATOMS: atom_id res chain seq x y z
N MET A 1 -61.02 -16.29 24.39
CA MET A 1 -61.00 -17.71 24.81
C MET A 1 -60.34 -18.50 23.70
N VAL A 2 -59.02 -18.44 23.71
CA VAL A 2 -58.10 -18.93 22.67
C VAL A 2 -57.47 -20.19 23.26
N LEU A 3 -58.14 -21.34 23.08
CA LEU A 3 -57.70 -22.65 23.55
C LEU A 3 -58.34 -23.72 22.66
N ALA A 4 -57.73 -24.05 21.52
CA ALA A 4 -57.82 -25.37 20.86
C ALA A 4 -57.15 -25.34 19.48
N SER A 5 -55.82 -25.41 19.42
CA SER A 5 -55.11 -25.85 18.20
C SER A 5 -53.75 -26.51 18.47
N LEU A 6 -53.31 -26.61 19.73
CA LEU A 6 -51.98 -27.08 20.11
C LEU A 6 -52.01 -28.40 20.89
N GLU A 7 -52.71 -29.41 20.38
CA GLU A 7 -52.68 -30.74 21.01
C GLU A 7 -52.84 -31.89 19.99
N ARG A 8 -52.00 -31.91 18.96
CA ARG A 8 -51.61 -33.17 18.32
C ARG A 8 -50.11 -33.18 18.10
N ARG A 9 -49.49 -34.24 18.62
CA ARG A 9 -48.06 -34.62 18.52
C ARG A 9 -47.15 -34.20 19.69
N LYS A 10 -47.67 -34.26 20.92
CA LYS A 10 -46.92 -34.93 22.01
C LYS A 10 -46.94 -36.44 21.75
N LYS A 11 -45.98 -36.92 20.95
CA LYS A 11 -45.45 -38.28 21.09
C LYS A 11 -43.98 -38.24 20.69
N MET A 12 -43.17 -38.69 21.63
CA MET A 12 -41.72 -38.83 21.58
C MET A 12 -40.88 -37.56 21.79
N ASN A 13 -40.92 -37.08 23.03
CA ASN A 13 -39.76 -36.45 23.64
C ASN A 13 -38.71 -37.54 23.97
N ARG A 14 -37.43 -37.16 23.87
CA ARG A 14 -36.20 -37.84 24.34
C ARG A 14 -35.48 -38.80 23.39
N SER A 15 -34.56 -38.23 22.58
CA SER A 15 -33.11 -38.49 22.70
C SER A 15 -32.37 -37.59 21.68
N ILE A 16 -31.92 -36.41 22.10
CA ILE A 16 -30.49 -36.08 22.30
C ILE A 16 -29.67 -36.10 21.00
N ARG A 17 -29.35 -34.88 20.55
CA ARG A 17 -28.12 -34.44 19.86
C ARG A 17 -27.62 -35.34 18.72
N ARG A 18 -28.03 -35.02 17.49
CA ARG A 18 -27.14 -35.13 16.34
C ARG A 18 -26.97 -33.75 15.73
N PHE A 19 -25.86 -33.12 16.09
CA PHE A 19 -25.29 -31.98 15.38
C PHE A 19 -25.25 -32.34 13.90
N LEU A 20 -26.07 -31.69 13.07
CA LEU A 20 -25.74 -31.55 11.67
C LEU A 20 -24.55 -30.60 11.60
N TYR A 21 -23.34 -31.16 11.68
CA TYR A 21 -22.15 -30.51 11.14
C TYR A 21 -22.35 -30.46 9.62
N ILE A 22 -22.89 -29.35 9.14
CA ILE A 22 -22.72 -28.97 7.75
C ILE A 22 -21.23 -28.64 7.64
N ILE A 23 -20.43 -29.58 7.15
CA ILE A 23 -19.09 -29.27 6.65
C ILE A 23 -19.32 -28.41 5.41
N ILE A 24 -19.31 -27.09 5.64
CA ILE A 24 -19.07 -26.14 4.56
C ILE A 24 -17.64 -26.44 4.13
N ASN A 25 -17.53 -27.21 3.05
CA ASN A 25 -16.29 -27.43 2.36
C ASN A 25 -15.94 -26.08 1.71
N HIS A 26 -15.37 -25.17 2.51
CA HIS A 26 -14.76 -23.95 2.01
C HIS A 26 -13.50 -24.39 1.27
N ILE A 27 -13.67 -24.65 -0.02
CA ILE A 27 -12.60 -24.40 -0.97
C ILE A 27 -12.35 -22.90 -0.87
N LEU A 28 -11.42 -22.51 0.01
CA LEU A 28 -10.71 -21.26 -0.14
C LEU A 28 -9.96 -21.38 -1.47
N MET A 29 -10.59 -20.96 -2.56
CA MET A 29 -9.83 -20.22 -3.56
C MET A 29 -9.32 -18.99 -2.81
N GLY A 30 -8.14 -19.12 -2.21
CA GLY A 30 -7.45 -18.00 -1.60
C GLY A 30 -7.38 -16.92 -2.65
N ALA A 31 -8.08 -15.81 -2.42
CA ALA A 31 -7.80 -14.60 -3.15
C ALA A 31 -6.29 -14.37 -3.03
N MET A 32 -5.61 -14.30 -4.16
CA MET A 32 -4.17 -14.03 -4.21
C MET A 32 -4.00 -12.57 -3.78
N THR A 33 -3.99 -12.33 -2.47
CA THR A 33 -3.84 -10.99 -1.90
C THR A 33 -2.37 -10.64 -1.85
N GLU A 34 -2.01 -9.49 -2.40
CA GLU A 34 -0.66 -8.95 -2.28
C GLU A 34 -0.45 -8.45 -0.84
N GLU A 35 0.57 -8.97 -0.16
CA GLU A 35 0.93 -8.54 1.19
C GLU A 35 1.77 -7.26 1.13
N VAL A 36 1.39 -6.25 1.90
CA VAL A 36 2.12 -4.97 1.94
C VAL A 36 3.18 -5.03 3.03
N LYS A 37 4.42 -4.67 2.67
CA LYS A 37 5.54 -4.55 3.60
C LYS A 37 6.18 -3.17 3.44
N ASP A 38 6.51 -2.55 4.55
CA ASP A 38 7.25 -1.29 4.57
C ASP A 38 8.64 -1.53 5.21
N THR A 39 9.64 -0.80 4.74
CA THR A 39 11.00 -0.75 5.31
C THR A 39 11.59 0.64 5.12
N ARG A 40 12.67 0.99 5.81
CA ARG A 40 13.44 2.21 5.52
C ARG A 40 14.73 1.88 4.77
N GLU A 41 15.32 2.90 4.15
CA GLU A 41 16.65 2.75 3.54
C GLU A 41 17.67 2.35 4.61
N GLY A 42 18.53 1.38 4.27
CA GLY A 42 19.53 0.85 5.18
C GLY A 42 19.05 -0.27 6.10
N GLU A 43 17.74 -0.50 6.20
CA GLU A 43 17.19 -1.54 7.07
C GLU A 43 17.15 -2.91 6.37
N ASP A 44 17.21 -3.96 7.19
CA ASP A 44 16.99 -5.33 6.75
C ASP A 44 15.50 -5.68 6.88
N VAL A 45 14.95 -6.37 5.88
CA VAL A 45 13.54 -6.79 5.87
C VAL A 45 13.40 -8.23 5.37
N THR A 46 12.55 -9.00 6.03
CA THR A 46 12.24 -10.38 5.62
C THR A 46 10.84 -10.46 5.04
N LEU A 47 10.72 -11.13 3.89
CA LEU A 47 9.47 -11.53 3.26
C LEU A 47 9.25 -13.02 3.55
N GLU A 48 8.19 -13.34 4.29
CA GLU A 48 7.96 -14.68 4.83
C GLU A 48 7.12 -15.51 3.87
N CYS A 49 7.76 -16.39 3.07
CA CYS A 49 7.04 -17.29 2.18
C CYS A 49 6.71 -18.60 2.91
N ARG A 50 5.42 -18.79 3.19
CA ARG A 50 4.91 -19.92 3.97
C ARG A 50 3.95 -20.78 3.14
N PHE A 51 4.24 -22.07 3.06
CA PHE A 51 3.39 -23.02 2.33
C PHE A 51 3.25 -24.34 3.10
N ALA A 52 2.27 -25.14 2.73
CA ALA A 52 2.04 -26.42 3.38
C ALA A 52 3.09 -27.44 2.89
N PRO A 53 3.94 -28.02 3.78
CA PRO A 53 5.07 -28.87 3.37
C PRO A 53 4.67 -30.09 2.53
N GLN A 54 3.47 -30.62 2.75
CA GLN A 54 2.95 -31.77 2.01
C GLN A 54 2.77 -31.51 0.51
N LEU A 55 2.70 -30.25 0.09
CA LEU A 55 2.52 -29.88 -1.33
C LEU A 55 3.79 -30.07 -2.15
N VAL A 56 4.95 -30.21 -1.50
CA VAL A 56 6.26 -30.36 -2.16
C VAL A 56 6.94 -31.67 -1.79
N ASN A 57 6.32 -32.47 -0.91
CA ASN A 57 6.88 -33.73 -0.45
C ASN A 57 6.78 -34.79 -1.56
N GLY A 58 7.93 -35.22 -2.08
CA GLY A 58 8.00 -36.24 -3.14
C GLY A 58 7.66 -35.74 -4.55
N GLU A 59 7.40 -34.44 -4.74
CA GLU A 59 7.25 -33.81 -6.06
C GLU A 59 8.58 -33.14 -6.43
N ASP A 60 9.03 -33.32 -7.67
CA ASP A 60 10.16 -32.55 -8.21
C ASP A 60 9.67 -31.10 -8.42
N THR A 61 10.17 -30.19 -7.60
CA THR A 61 9.69 -28.81 -7.50
C THR A 61 10.82 -27.81 -7.63
N THR A 62 10.56 -26.74 -8.38
CA THR A 62 11.45 -25.59 -8.53
C THR A 62 10.94 -24.44 -7.68
N PHE A 63 11.81 -23.93 -6.80
CA PHE A 63 11.55 -22.77 -5.95
C PHE A 63 12.28 -21.56 -6.51
N TYR A 64 11.59 -20.43 -6.62
CA TYR A 64 12.26 -19.20 -7.04
C TYR A 64 11.56 -17.94 -6.52
N TRP A 65 12.38 -16.93 -6.24
CA TRP A 65 11.95 -15.58 -5.93
C TRP A 65 12.15 -14.70 -7.16
N THR A 66 11.18 -13.84 -7.45
CA THR A 66 11.34 -12.79 -8.45
C THR A 66 11.00 -11.42 -7.87
N ARG A 67 11.68 -10.39 -8.38
CA ARG A 67 11.40 -8.99 -8.08
C ARG A 67 10.97 -8.27 -9.34
N THR A 68 10.02 -7.35 -9.23
CA THR A 68 9.67 -6.36 -10.25
C THR A 68 9.72 -4.99 -9.60
N ASN A 69 10.65 -4.14 -10.02
CA ASN A 69 10.76 -2.74 -9.57
C ASN A 69 10.52 -1.78 -10.75
N LYS A 70 10.78 -0.48 -10.57
CA LYS A 70 10.60 0.53 -11.63
C LYS A 70 11.50 0.33 -12.87
N HIS A 71 12.58 -0.43 -12.72
CA HIS A 71 13.61 -0.62 -13.75
C HIS A 71 13.50 -1.95 -14.46
N ASN A 72 13.31 -3.04 -13.71
CA ASN A 72 13.47 -4.38 -14.24
C ASN A 72 12.62 -5.43 -13.50
N LYS A 73 12.64 -6.63 -14.08
CA LYS A 73 12.08 -7.84 -13.50
C LYS A 73 13.16 -8.91 -13.45
N ASP A 74 13.56 -9.30 -12.25
CA ASP A 74 14.70 -10.18 -12.01
C ASP A 74 14.28 -11.45 -11.26
N THR A 75 15.03 -12.53 -11.47
CA THR A 75 15.02 -13.68 -10.56
C THR A 75 16.08 -13.43 -9.49
N LEU A 76 15.69 -13.50 -8.21
CA LEU A 76 16.58 -13.18 -7.10
C LEU A 76 17.23 -14.42 -6.48
N ALA A 77 16.52 -15.54 -6.48
CA ALA A 77 17.01 -16.79 -5.91
C ALA A 77 16.31 -17.96 -6.57
N VAL A 78 17.04 -19.08 -6.71
CA VAL A 78 16.51 -20.37 -7.16
C VAL A 78 16.95 -21.43 -6.17
N HIS A 79 16.00 -22.13 -5.55
CA HIS A 79 16.23 -22.98 -4.39
C HIS A 79 17.04 -22.25 -3.30
N GLN A 80 18.08 -22.86 -2.74
CA GLN A 80 18.95 -22.25 -1.74
C GLN A 80 19.94 -21.19 -2.28
N ASN A 81 19.96 -20.93 -3.59
CA ASN A 81 21.00 -20.13 -4.23
C ASN A 81 20.48 -18.71 -4.53
N PRO A 82 20.84 -17.69 -3.74
CA PRO A 82 20.62 -16.30 -4.13
C PRO A 82 21.54 -15.92 -5.31
N LEU A 83 21.02 -15.11 -6.23
CA LEU A 83 21.72 -14.65 -7.44
C LEU A 83 22.34 -13.26 -7.28
N ASP A 84 22.05 -12.57 -6.18
CA ASP A 84 22.57 -11.26 -5.84
C ASP A 84 22.90 -11.21 -4.33
N PRO A 85 24.05 -10.63 -3.92
CA PRO A 85 24.57 -10.69 -2.55
C PRO A 85 23.72 -9.95 -1.51
N PHE A 86 22.83 -9.04 -1.92
CA PHE A 86 21.94 -8.32 -1.00
C PHE A 86 20.75 -9.15 -0.55
N TYR A 87 20.57 -10.33 -1.14
CA TYR A 87 19.49 -11.26 -0.83
C TYR A 87 20.01 -12.54 -0.23
N ARG A 88 19.28 -13.07 0.76
CA ARG A 88 19.51 -14.39 1.33
C ARG A 88 18.19 -15.13 1.44
N VAL A 89 18.24 -16.45 1.37
CA VAL A 89 17.05 -17.29 1.49
C VAL A 89 17.14 -18.20 2.71
N ASP A 90 16.07 -18.25 3.50
CA ASP A 90 15.87 -19.33 4.49
C ASP A 90 15.05 -20.43 3.79
N PHE A 91 15.76 -21.42 3.24
CA PHE A 91 15.17 -22.50 2.46
C PHE A 91 15.05 -23.79 3.29
N LYS A 92 13.84 -24.04 3.79
CA LYS A 92 13.48 -25.23 4.60
C LYS A 92 12.15 -25.80 4.09
N PRO A 93 12.12 -26.42 2.90
CA PRO A 93 10.89 -26.86 2.26
C PRO A 93 10.12 -27.91 3.06
N GLU A 94 10.82 -28.75 3.81
CA GLU A 94 10.26 -29.74 4.74
C GLU A 94 9.49 -29.09 5.91
N GLN A 95 9.78 -27.81 6.19
CA GLN A 95 9.08 -26.98 7.19
C GLN A 95 8.12 -25.98 6.53
N GLY A 96 7.97 -26.01 5.21
CA GLY A 96 7.05 -25.11 4.50
C GLY A 96 7.57 -23.68 4.38
N ARG A 97 8.90 -23.50 4.34
CA ARG A 97 9.56 -22.20 4.44
C ARG A 97 10.47 -21.92 3.25
N TYR A 98 10.32 -20.73 2.68
CA TYR A 98 11.22 -20.18 1.67
C TYR A 98 11.36 -18.66 1.78
N ASP A 99 11.78 -18.17 2.95
CA ASP A 99 11.79 -16.73 3.24
C ASP A 99 12.90 -16.01 2.49
N LEU A 100 12.66 -14.76 2.09
CA LEU A 100 13.66 -13.89 1.48
C LEU A 100 14.05 -12.80 2.48
N LEU A 101 15.32 -12.78 2.88
CA LEU A 101 15.94 -11.68 3.61
C LEU A 101 16.57 -10.70 2.61
N ILE A 102 16.11 -9.46 2.64
CA ILE A 102 16.67 -8.32 1.91
C ILE A 102 17.52 -7.54 2.90
N THR A 103 18.81 -7.37 2.60
CA THR A 103 19.76 -6.66 3.48
C THR A 103 20.09 -5.28 2.97
N ASN A 104 20.22 -4.31 3.88
CA ASN A 104 20.56 -2.92 3.57
C ASN A 104 19.68 -2.36 2.43
N ALA A 105 18.36 -2.34 2.65
CA ALA A 105 17.37 -2.04 1.62
C ALA A 105 17.60 -0.66 0.97
N THR A 106 17.39 -0.55 -0.34
CA THR A 106 17.46 0.73 -1.07
C THR A 106 16.22 0.93 -1.93
N TYR A 107 15.81 2.18 -2.13
CA TYR A 107 14.63 2.48 -2.93
C TYR A 107 14.74 1.95 -4.37
N ASP A 108 15.83 2.27 -5.07
CA ASP A 108 15.97 1.93 -6.49
C ASP A 108 16.08 0.42 -6.73
N ARG A 109 16.65 -0.33 -5.78
CA ARG A 109 16.79 -1.77 -5.88
C ARG A 109 15.51 -2.49 -5.45
N ASP A 110 14.97 -2.16 -4.28
CA ASP A 110 14.01 -3.00 -3.57
C ASP A 110 12.60 -2.44 -3.51
N ASN A 111 12.33 -1.19 -3.89
CA ASN A 111 10.95 -0.69 -3.92
C ASN A 111 10.19 -1.32 -5.09
N GLY A 112 9.24 -2.21 -4.80
CA GLY A 112 8.51 -2.93 -5.83
C GLY A 112 7.84 -4.21 -5.35
N LYS A 113 7.50 -5.07 -6.31
CA LYS A 113 6.78 -6.32 -6.09
C LYS A 113 7.74 -7.49 -6.01
N PHE A 114 7.58 -8.35 -5.01
CA PHE A 114 8.31 -9.60 -4.84
C PHE A 114 7.35 -10.78 -4.87
N GLU A 115 7.75 -11.86 -5.51
CA GLU A 115 6.88 -13.01 -5.70
C GLU A 115 7.66 -14.29 -5.39
N CYS A 116 7.17 -15.03 -4.40
CA CYS A 116 7.61 -16.37 -4.07
C CYS A 116 6.83 -17.35 -4.95
N ARG A 117 7.54 -18.21 -5.69
CA ARG A 117 6.93 -19.18 -6.59
C ARG A 117 7.50 -20.58 -6.37
N VAL A 118 6.59 -21.53 -6.26
CA VAL A 118 6.90 -22.96 -6.22
C VAL A 118 6.16 -23.62 -7.38
N LYS A 119 6.91 -24.27 -8.27
CA LYS A 119 6.38 -24.93 -9.46
C LYS A 119 6.81 -26.38 -9.54
N ALA A 120 5.99 -27.23 -10.15
CA ALA A 120 6.40 -28.58 -10.53
C ALA A 120 7.41 -28.52 -11.68
N SER A 121 8.59 -29.14 -11.55
CA SER A 121 9.72 -29.01 -12.49
C SER A 121 9.40 -29.49 -13.91
N GLY A 122 8.53 -30.49 -14.07
CA GLY A 122 8.13 -31.01 -15.39
C GLY A 122 6.95 -30.26 -16.04
N SER A 123 5.84 -30.11 -15.31
CA SER A 123 4.60 -29.54 -15.87
C SER A 123 4.54 -28.01 -15.81
N GLY A 124 5.41 -27.38 -15.02
CA GLY A 124 5.36 -25.93 -14.77
C GLY A 124 4.14 -25.46 -13.98
N ARG A 125 3.33 -26.40 -13.47
CA ARG A 125 2.14 -26.12 -12.64
C ARG A 125 2.55 -25.34 -11.40
N ASN A 126 1.81 -24.26 -11.10
CA ASN A 126 1.98 -23.51 -9.85
C ASN A 126 1.47 -24.35 -8.68
N ILE A 127 2.36 -24.66 -7.74
CA ILE A 127 2.05 -25.37 -6.49
C ILE A 127 1.76 -24.37 -5.38
N HIS A 128 2.58 -23.33 -5.29
CA HIS A 128 2.41 -22.25 -4.35
C HIS A 128 2.85 -20.91 -4.96
N PHE A 129 2.15 -19.86 -4.57
CA PHE A 129 2.41 -18.49 -4.96
C PHE A 129 2.07 -17.55 -3.81
N GLN A 130 2.99 -16.64 -3.50
CA GLN A 130 2.75 -15.55 -2.56
C GLN A 130 3.40 -14.29 -3.11
N SER A 131 2.74 -13.15 -2.92
CA SER A 131 3.16 -11.87 -3.48
C SER A 131 3.24 -10.80 -2.40
N PHE A 132 4.30 -10.01 -2.46
CA PHE A 132 4.57 -8.91 -1.55
C PHE A 132 4.76 -7.62 -2.34
N VAL A 133 4.25 -6.50 -1.82
CA VAL A 133 4.59 -5.15 -2.27
C VAL A 133 5.44 -4.51 -1.19
N LEU A 134 6.74 -4.40 -1.47
CA LEU A 134 7.69 -3.74 -0.58
C LEU A 134 7.77 -2.26 -0.93
N THR A 135 7.40 -1.40 0.02
CA THR A 135 7.62 0.05 -0.08
C THR A 135 8.82 0.44 0.77
N VAL A 136 9.85 1.00 0.14
CA VAL A 136 10.96 1.64 0.85
C VAL A 136 10.55 3.08 1.15
N LEU A 137 10.35 3.37 2.43
CA LEU A 137 9.77 4.62 2.91
C LEU A 137 10.78 5.77 2.86
N THR A 138 10.44 6.83 2.14
CA THR A 138 11.21 8.09 2.11
C THR A 138 10.30 9.28 2.38
N PRO A 139 10.69 10.21 3.28
CA PRO A 139 9.88 11.39 3.57
C PRO A 139 9.88 12.37 2.39
N PRO A 140 8.78 13.10 2.16
CA PRO A 140 8.70 14.13 1.15
C PRO A 140 9.55 15.36 1.53
N SER A 141 9.89 16.17 0.54
CA SER A 141 10.52 17.47 0.71
C SER A 141 9.49 18.54 1.13
N PRO A 142 9.93 19.62 1.80
CA PRO A 142 9.04 20.74 2.14
C PRO A 142 8.30 21.29 0.92
N PRO A 143 6.98 21.53 1.01
CA PRO A 143 6.18 21.99 -0.12
C PRO A 143 6.67 23.33 -0.66
N GLN A 144 6.59 23.47 -1.98
CA GLN A 144 6.79 24.73 -2.69
C GLN A 144 5.46 25.20 -3.28
N ILE A 145 5.19 26.50 -3.21
CA ILE A 145 3.96 27.10 -3.75
C ILE A 145 4.31 28.04 -4.92
N SER A 146 3.58 27.92 -6.03
CA SER A 146 3.64 28.83 -7.18
C SER A 146 2.28 29.53 -7.40
N PRO A 147 2.27 30.76 -7.97
CA PRO A 147 3.39 31.49 -8.58
C PRO A 147 4.31 32.24 -7.59
N GLY A 148 4.01 32.17 -6.29
CA GLY A 148 4.82 32.75 -5.23
C GLY A 148 4.07 32.78 -3.92
N LEU A 149 4.67 33.40 -2.88
CA LEU A 149 4.06 33.46 -1.55
C LEU A 149 3.07 34.63 -1.37
N ASN A 150 3.08 35.61 -2.30
CA ASN A 150 2.21 36.78 -2.28
C ASN A 150 1.63 37.07 -3.69
N PRO A 151 0.88 36.14 -4.30
CA PRO A 151 0.30 36.34 -5.63
C PRO A 151 -0.74 37.45 -5.64
N VAL A 152 -0.76 38.23 -6.72
CA VAL A 152 -1.79 39.23 -6.99
C VAL A 152 -2.90 38.60 -7.81
N ALA A 153 -4.12 38.65 -7.28
CA ALA A 153 -5.34 38.21 -7.92
C ALA A 153 -6.16 39.41 -8.39
N THR A 154 -6.99 39.20 -9.41
CA THR A 154 -8.00 40.18 -9.82
C THR A 154 -9.36 39.70 -9.40
N GLU A 155 -10.14 40.59 -8.76
CA GLU A 155 -11.50 40.30 -8.33
C GLU A 155 -12.34 39.66 -9.47
N GLY A 156 -12.98 38.54 -9.14
CA GLY A 156 -13.86 37.81 -10.05
C GLY A 156 -13.16 37.04 -11.18
N LYS A 157 -11.82 37.08 -11.27
CA LYS A 157 -11.07 36.29 -12.25
C LYS A 157 -10.50 35.03 -11.62
N SER A 158 -10.60 33.92 -12.36
CA SER A 158 -10.03 32.64 -11.92
C SER A 158 -8.50 32.72 -11.86
N MET A 159 -7.92 32.08 -10.85
CA MET A 159 -6.49 31.87 -10.72
C MET A 159 -6.17 30.50 -10.13
N GLU A 160 -4.91 30.08 -10.25
CA GLU A 160 -4.45 28.80 -9.74
C GLU A 160 -3.29 28.99 -8.76
N LEU A 161 -3.35 28.26 -7.65
CA LEU A 161 -2.25 28.06 -6.73
C LEU A 161 -1.78 26.61 -6.85
N THR A 162 -0.51 26.40 -7.17
CA THR A 162 0.04 25.04 -7.25
C THR A 162 0.94 24.80 -6.06
N CYS A 163 0.66 23.74 -5.31
CA CYS A 163 1.56 23.23 -4.29
C CYS A 163 2.25 21.97 -4.79
N SER A 164 3.53 21.84 -4.53
CA SER A 164 4.33 20.75 -5.08
C SER A 164 5.36 20.23 -4.08
N SER A 165 5.57 18.90 -4.07
CA SER A 165 6.53 18.23 -3.19
C SER A 165 7.11 16.99 -3.87
N SER A 166 8.39 16.71 -3.64
CA SER A 166 9.17 15.61 -4.22
C SER A 166 9.74 14.70 -3.12
N GLY A 167 10.43 13.63 -3.50
CA GLY A 167 11.21 12.78 -2.57
C GLY A 167 10.40 11.77 -1.77
N GLY A 168 9.07 11.83 -1.83
CA GLY A 168 8.20 10.94 -1.07
C GLY A 168 8.05 9.54 -1.66
N SER A 169 8.22 8.52 -0.83
CA SER A 169 7.81 7.14 -1.10
C SER A 169 7.04 6.58 0.10
N PRO A 170 5.75 6.22 -0.04
CA PRO A 170 4.92 6.43 -1.23
C PRO A 170 4.72 7.92 -1.53
N ASP A 171 4.12 8.22 -2.68
CA ASP A 171 3.75 9.59 -3.06
C ASP A 171 3.03 10.31 -1.92
N PRO A 172 3.37 11.58 -1.64
CA PRO A 172 2.74 12.30 -0.55
C PRO A 172 1.31 12.71 -0.88
N VAL A 173 0.47 12.71 0.15
CA VAL A 173 -0.83 13.34 0.11
C VAL A 173 -0.63 14.85 0.30
N ILE A 174 -1.14 15.63 -0.65
CA ILE A 174 -1.10 17.09 -0.63
C ILE A 174 -2.53 17.61 -0.46
N LYS A 175 -2.76 18.49 0.53
CA LYS A 175 -4.07 19.09 0.79
C LYS A 175 -3.95 20.59 1.00
N TRP A 176 -4.87 21.32 0.39
CA TRP A 176 -5.03 22.76 0.58
C TRP A 176 -6.05 23.07 1.67
N TYR A 177 -5.84 24.16 2.39
CA TYR A 177 -6.80 24.70 3.35
C TYR A 177 -6.77 26.22 3.29
N LYS A 178 -7.92 26.85 3.48
CA LYS A 178 -7.98 28.26 3.89
C LYS A 178 -7.63 28.35 5.38
N GLU A 179 -6.87 29.36 5.78
CA GLU A 179 -6.46 29.53 7.18
C GLU A 179 -7.68 29.59 8.11
N GLY A 180 -7.59 28.93 9.27
CA GLY A 180 -8.70 28.75 10.19
C GLY A 180 -9.70 27.64 9.83
N SER A 181 -9.66 27.08 8.61
CA SER A 181 -10.47 25.91 8.24
C SER A 181 -9.78 24.60 8.59
N THR A 182 -10.54 23.67 9.16
CA THR A 182 -10.13 22.26 9.36
C THR A 182 -10.44 21.38 8.15
N TYR A 183 -11.29 21.84 7.23
CA TYR A 183 -11.70 21.10 6.06
C TYR A 183 -10.81 21.42 4.87
N PRO A 184 -10.29 20.41 4.16
CA PRO A 184 -9.48 20.64 2.98
C PRO A 184 -10.33 21.22 1.85
N LEU A 185 -9.71 22.09 1.06
CA LEU A 185 -10.27 22.59 -0.19
C LEU A 185 -10.12 21.52 -1.27
N GLU A 186 -11.07 21.50 -2.22
CA GLU A 186 -10.94 20.67 -3.40
C GLU A 186 -9.78 21.16 -4.28
N SER A 187 -8.94 20.23 -4.71
CA SER A 187 -7.77 20.54 -5.55
C SER A 187 -7.47 19.37 -6.47
N ASN A 188 -7.00 19.67 -7.68
CA ASN A 188 -6.61 18.67 -8.65
C ASN A 188 -5.22 18.14 -8.30
N THR A 189 -5.16 16.90 -7.81
CA THR A 189 -3.90 16.26 -7.39
C THR A 189 -3.35 15.38 -8.50
N ARG A 190 -2.04 15.49 -8.76
CA ARG A 190 -1.29 14.65 -9.69
C ARG A 190 -0.11 14.01 -8.97
N SER A 191 -0.13 12.69 -8.88
CA SER A 191 0.94 11.87 -8.31
C SER A 191 2.22 11.92 -9.14
N GLY A 192 3.37 11.99 -8.46
CA GLY A 192 4.69 11.83 -9.07
C GLY A 192 4.97 10.40 -9.53
N ASN A 193 4.35 9.40 -8.91
CA ASN A 193 4.54 7.95 -9.10
C ASN A 193 5.95 7.43 -8.73
N THR A 194 6.92 8.31 -8.56
CA THR A 194 8.30 8.01 -8.19
C THR A 194 8.80 9.09 -7.25
N ARG A 195 9.75 8.75 -6.36
CA ARG A 195 10.34 9.73 -5.43
C ARG A 195 11.02 10.89 -6.16
N ASP A 196 11.53 10.65 -7.37
CA ASP A 196 12.27 11.63 -8.17
C ASP A 196 11.33 12.61 -8.87
N SER A 197 10.03 12.27 -8.95
CA SER A 197 9.01 13.09 -9.58
C SER A 197 8.22 13.89 -8.54
N MET A 198 7.72 15.03 -8.96
CA MET A 198 6.97 15.93 -8.09
C MET A 198 5.50 15.53 -8.06
N THR A 199 4.95 15.37 -6.86
CA THR A 199 3.49 15.33 -6.65
C THR A 199 2.99 16.76 -6.53
N THR A 200 1.89 17.09 -7.19
CA THR A 200 1.32 18.45 -7.23
C THR A 200 -0.15 18.46 -6.86
N ALA A 201 -0.61 19.52 -6.21
CA ALA A 201 -2.02 19.82 -5.99
C ALA A 201 -2.34 21.25 -6.44
N VAL A 202 -3.21 21.37 -7.45
CA VAL A 202 -3.64 22.66 -8.02
C VAL A 202 -4.98 23.06 -7.43
N LEU A 203 -4.98 24.19 -6.72
CA LEU A 203 -6.18 24.83 -6.17
C LEU A 203 -6.61 25.96 -7.10
N THR A 204 -7.80 25.83 -7.68
CA THR A 204 -8.42 26.87 -8.51
C THR A 204 -9.32 27.75 -7.65
N LEU A 205 -9.09 29.05 -7.68
CA LEU A 205 -9.83 30.06 -6.92
C LEU A 205 -10.47 31.07 -7.86
N THR A 206 -11.62 31.64 -7.46
CA THR A 206 -12.17 32.87 -8.05
C THR A 206 -12.27 33.91 -6.93
N PRO A 207 -11.20 34.68 -6.68
CA PRO A 207 -11.13 35.56 -5.52
C PRO A 207 -12.12 36.72 -5.58
N VAL A 208 -12.62 37.12 -4.40
CA VAL A 208 -13.42 38.34 -4.22
C VAL A 208 -12.66 39.34 -3.34
N ARG A 209 -13.08 40.61 -3.29
CA ARG A 209 -12.43 41.63 -2.43
C ARG A 209 -12.28 41.23 -0.96
N SER A 210 -13.21 40.45 -0.40
CA SER A 210 -13.12 39.98 0.99
C SER A 210 -12.07 38.88 1.20
N ASP A 211 -11.45 38.36 0.14
CA ASP A 211 -10.32 37.44 0.21
C ASP A 211 -8.95 38.17 0.18
N ASP A 212 -8.92 39.50 0.17
CA ASP A 212 -7.68 40.24 0.33
C ASP A 212 -7.02 39.90 1.68
N GLU A 213 -5.70 39.68 1.65
CA GLU A 213 -4.89 39.15 2.76
C GLU A 213 -5.30 37.74 3.25
N ALA A 214 -6.17 37.02 2.53
CA ALA A 214 -6.53 35.65 2.89
C ALA A 214 -5.32 34.72 2.78
N ASN A 215 -5.08 33.94 3.83
CA ASN A 215 -4.00 32.97 3.87
C ASN A 215 -4.50 31.57 3.51
N TYR A 216 -3.72 30.88 2.67
CA TYR A 216 -3.94 29.49 2.30
C TYR A 216 -2.71 28.67 2.70
N ARG A 217 -2.95 27.51 3.28
CA ARG A 217 -1.90 26.56 3.67
C ARG A 217 -1.97 25.29 2.82
N CYS A 218 -0.84 24.92 2.26
CA CYS A 218 -0.65 23.60 1.67
C CYS A 218 0.01 22.68 2.70
N VAL A 219 -0.57 21.51 2.91
CA VAL A 219 -0.07 20.51 3.85
C VAL A 219 0.30 19.23 3.11
N VAL A 220 1.50 18.74 3.35
CA VAL A 220 2.10 17.57 2.70
C VAL A 220 2.43 16.52 3.75
N TRP A 221 2.03 15.27 3.47
CA TRP A 221 2.32 14.14 4.35
C TRP A 221 2.40 12.81 3.58
N ASN A 222 3.30 11.92 4.00
CA ASN A 222 3.25 10.51 3.66
C ASN A 222 3.58 9.66 4.90
N ARG A 223 3.33 8.35 4.79
CA ARG A 223 3.54 7.39 5.89
C ARG A 223 5.00 7.10 6.25
N ALA A 224 5.97 7.70 5.56
CA ALA A 224 7.37 7.65 6.00
C ALA A 224 7.62 8.53 7.24
N MET A 225 6.74 9.53 7.45
CA MET A 225 6.73 10.40 8.61
C MET A 225 5.73 9.88 9.67
N PRO A 226 6.01 10.10 10.97
CA PRO A 226 5.04 9.81 12.02
C PRO A 226 3.69 10.49 11.79
N GLU A 227 2.63 9.89 12.31
CA GLU A 227 1.31 10.51 12.29
C GLU A 227 1.37 11.85 13.05
N GLY A 228 0.84 12.91 12.43
CA GLY A 228 0.89 14.27 12.98
C GLY A 228 2.08 15.12 12.50
N ASN A 229 3.20 14.52 12.09
CA ASN A 229 4.34 15.26 11.56
C ASN A 229 4.11 15.61 10.09
N LYS A 230 3.56 16.81 9.84
CA LYS A 230 3.23 17.29 8.50
C LYS A 230 4.15 18.43 8.10
N LEU A 231 4.47 18.51 6.80
CA LEU A 231 5.16 19.66 6.23
C LEU A 231 4.11 20.62 5.69
N GLU A 232 4.34 21.93 5.84
CA GLU A 232 3.42 22.94 5.33
C GLU A 232 4.13 24.15 4.74
N ALA A 233 3.45 24.79 3.79
CA ALA A 233 3.80 26.09 3.24
C ALA A 233 2.54 26.95 3.19
N ARG A 234 2.71 28.27 3.25
CA ARG A 234 1.61 29.25 3.30
C ARG A 234 1.77 30.27 2.18
N VAL A 235 0.63 30.76 1.68
CA VAL A 235 0.55 31.80 0.67
C VAL A 235 -0.52 32.81 1.07
N THR A 236 -0.22 34.09 0.96
CA THR A 236 -1.14 35.19 1.26
C THR A 236 -1.61 35.81 -0.05
N LEU A 237 -2.92 35.85 -0.26
CA LEU A 237 -3.52 36.38 -1.46
C LEU A 237 -3.65 37.91 -1.37
N ASN A 238 -3.27 38.64 -2.43
CA ASN A 238 -3.54 40.07 -2.56
C ASN A 238 -4.56 40.27 -3.68
N VAL A 239 -5.72 40.87 -3.41
CA VAL A 239 -6.80 41.02 -4.39
C VAL A 239 -6.93 42.48 -4.82
N ASN A 240 -6.85 42.75 -6.13
CA ASN A 240 -7.06 44.06 -6.73
C ASN A 240 -8.45 44.27 -7.36
#